data_AF-A0A165NKN6-F1
#
_entry.id   AF-A0A165NKN6-F1
#
_cell.length_a   1.000
_cell.length_b   1.000
_cell.length_c   1.000
_cell.angle_alpha   90.00
_cell.angle_beta   90.00
_cell.angle_gamma   90.00
#
_symmetry.space_group_name_H-M   'P 1'
#
loop_
_entity.id
_entity.type
_entity.pdbx_description
1 polymer ?
#
loop_
_entity_poly.entity_id
_entity_poly.type
_entity_poly.pdbx_seq_one_letter_code
_entity_poly.pdbx_strand_id
1 'polypeptide(L)'
;MTGLRLFAAGILNQTRKIELEIPEECEHYMNTLHTQYLVHPSAPLITDPHACGFLSANAVKKNLVEHAKYDASIQVKGAKGELILALRELLERRRADMQVRAVLWKMDEDQETPQSDTALQNAEEDDEQKTEYTYSS
;
A
#
# COMPACT_ATOMS: atom_id res chain seq x y z
N MET A 1 10.01 -15.77 -8.63
CA MET A 1 8.80 -14.92 -8.45
C MET A 1 7.47 -15.67 -8.27
N THR A 2 7.03 -16.61 -9.12
CA THR A 2 5.65 -17.17 -9.05
C THR A 2 5.24 -17.71 -7.68
N GLY A 3 6.06 -18.54 -7.04
CA GLY A 3 5.77 -19.07 -5.69
C GLY A 3 5.65 -17.97 -4.63
N LEU A 4 6.53 -16.96 -4.69
CA LEU A 4 6.54 -15.82 -3.77
C LEU A 4 5.29 -14.93 -3.94
N ARG A 5 4.82 -14.74 -5.18
CA ARG A 5 3.54 -14.05 -5.48
C ARG A 5 2.33 -14.81 -4.91
N LEU A 6 2.29 -16.13 -5.07
CA LEU A 6 1.23 -16.99 -4.50
C LEU A 6 1.25 -16.95 -2.96
N PHE A 7 2.44 -17.02 -2.36
CA PHE A 7 2.62 -16.90 -0.92
C PHE A 7 2.10 -15.56 -0.39
N ALA A 8 2.55 -14.44 -0.98
CA ALA A 8 2.13 -13.10 -0.58
C ALA A 8 0.60 -12.92 -0.68
N ALA A 9 -0.03 -13.41 -1.76
CA ALA A 9 -1.48 -13.37 -1.92
C ALA A 9 -2.24 -14.13 -0.82
N GLY A 10 -1.67 -15.22 -0.29
CA GLY A 10 -2.25 -16.00 0.81
C GLY A 10 -2.06 -15.40 2.20
N ILE A 11 -0.98 -14.65 2.44
CA ILE A 11 -0.64 -14.13 3.77
C ILE A 11 -0.96 -12.65 4.01
N LEU A 12 -1.27 -11.87 2.97
CA LEU A 12 -1.55 -10.43 3.11
C LEU A 12 -2.69 -10.10 4.09
N ASN A 13 -3.70 -10.96 4.18
CA ASN A 13 -4.83 -10.81 5.09
C ASN A 13 -4.64 -11.54 6.44
N GLN A 14 -3.44 -12.04 6.73
CA GLN A 14 -3.13 -12.75 7.97
C GLN A 14 -2.39 -11.84 8.95
N THR A 15 -2.80 -11.90 10.23
CA THR A 15 -2.19 -11.17 11.35
C THR A 15 -0.90 -11.81 11.88
N ARG A 16 -0.47 -12.94 11.30
CA ARG A 16 0.74 -13.66 11.73
C ARG A 16 1.99 -12.89 11.29
N LYS A 17 2.92 -12.66 12.22
CA LYS A 17 4.30 -12.32 11.88
C LYS A 17 4.95 -13.59 11.32
N ILE A 18 5.55 -13.51 10.12
CA ILE A 18 6.23 -14.61 9.44
C ILE A 18 7.57 -14.07 8.97
N GLU A 19 8.64 -14.73 9.40
CA GLU A 19 9.99 -14.49 8.89
C GLU A 19 10.17 -15.29 7.60
N LEU A 20 10.73 -14.66 6.56
CA LEU A 20 10.87 -15.26 5.24
C LEU A 20 12.23 -14.92 4.64
N GLU A 21 13.08 -15.94 4.51
CA GLU A 21 14.27 -15.88 3.69
C GLU A 21 13.89 -16.06 2.21
N ILE A 22 14.42 -15.22 1.33
CA ILE A 22 14.19 -15.31 -0.13
C ILE A 22 15.54 -15.47 -0.86
N PRO A 23 15.56 -16.15 -2.02
CA PRO A 23 16.76 -16.19 -2.85
C PRO A 23 17.21 -14.80 -3.30
N GLU A 24 18.52 -14.59 -3.42
CA GLU A 24 19.15 -13.32 -3.80
C GLU A 24 18.57 -12.76 -5.13
N GLU A 25 18.27 -13.62 -6.11
CA GLU A 25 17.70 -13.20 -7.39
C GLU A 25 16.28 -12.67 -7.24
N CYS A 26 15.53 -13.14 -6.23
CA CYS A 26 14.21 -12.61 -5.91
C CYS A 26 14.35 -11.25 -5.21
N GLU A 27 15.31 -11.07 -4.30
CA GLU A 27 15.57 -9.77 -3.68
C GLU A 27 16.00 -8.72 -4.72
N HIS A 28 16.96 -9.06 -5.58
CA HIS A 28 17.41 -8.20 -6.68
C HIS A 28 16.26 -7.82 -7.63
N TYR A 29 15.40 -8.78 -7.99
CA TYR A 29 14.20 -8.51 -8.77
C TYR A 29 13.27 -7.50 -8.08
N MET A 30 13.04 -7.67 -6.78
CA MET A 30 12.17 -6.80 -5.98
C MET A 30 12.74 -5.39 -5.83
N ASN A 31 14.06 -5.23 -5.72
CA ASN A 31 14.74 -3.94 -5.68
C ASN A 31 14.67 -3.18 -7.02
N THR A 32 14.59 -3.90 -8.15
CA THR A 32 14.49 -3.29 -9.50
C THR A 32 13.04 -3.01 -9.97
N LEU A 33 12.01 -3.21 -9.14
CA LEU A 33 10.61 -2.97 -9.53
C LEU A 33 10.33 -1.54 -10.02
N HIS A 34 11.10 -0.56 -9.56
CA HIS A 34 10.98 0.84 -9.94
C HIS A 34 11.50 1.14 -11.37
N THR A 35 12.32 0.26 -11.95
CA THR A 35 12.73 0.36 -13.36
C THR A 35 11.76 -0.38 -14.29
N GLN A 36 11.12 -1.46 -13.80
CA GLN A 36 10.18 -2.28 -14.57
C GLN A 36 8.76 -1.70 -14.62
N TYR A 37 8.33 -0.98 -13.57
CA TYR A 37 6.95 -0.51 -13.43
C TYR A 37 6.87 0.94 -12.97
N LEU A 38 5.88 1.66 -13.50
CA LEU A 38 5.35 2.87 -12.88
C LEU A 38 4.73 2.50 -11.51
N VAL A 39 5.48 2.72 -10.44
CA VAL A 39 5.09 2.33 -9.07
C VAL A 39 3.94 3.21 -8.55
N HIS A 40 4.03 4.52 -8.75
CA HIS A 40 3.04 5.51 -8.27
C HIS A 40 2.39 6.27 -9.45
N PRO A 41 1.50 5.64 -10.23
CA PRO A 41 0.77 6.32 -11.29
C PRO A 41 -0.23 7.34 -10.71
N SER A 42 -0.23 8.55 -11.27
CA SER A 42 -1.21 9.58 -10.98
C SER A 42 -2.43 9.49 -11.90
N ALA A 43 -3.57 10.06 -11.48
CA ALA A 43 -4.75 10.16 -12.34
C ALA A 43 -4.40 10.89 -13.66
N PRO A 44 -4.87 10.42 -14.84
CA PRO A 44 -5.97 9.48 -15.05
C PRO A 44 -5.54 8.01 -15.27
N LEU A 45 -4.35 7.61 -14.82
CA LEU A 45 -3.86 6.23 -14.99
C LEU A 45 -4.54 5.29 -13.99
N ILE A 46 -4.92 4.09 -14.44
CA ILE A 46 -5.47 3.04 -13.59
C ILE A 46 -4.37 2.10 -13.06
N THR A 47 -4.62 1.51 -11.91
CA THR A 47 -3.79 0.47 -11.25
C THR A 47 -4.49 -0.87 -11.13
N ASP A 48 -5.83 -0.88 -11.15
CA ASP A 48 -6.65 -2.07 -10.98
C ASP A 48 -6.86 -2.79 -12.33
N PRO A 49 -6.46 -4.08 -12.46
CA PRO A 49 -6.70 -4.85 -13.68
C PRO A 49 -8.17 -5.00 -14.07
N HIS A 50 -9.10 -4.97 -13.10
CA HIS A 50 -10.53 -5.13 -13.40
C HIS A 50 -11.12 -3.90 -14.08
N ALA A 51 -10.53 -2.71 -13.87
CA ALA A 51 -10.94 -1.47 -14.54
C ALA A 51 -10.65 -1.45 -16.05
N CYS A 52 -9.73 -2.28 -16.56
CA CYS A 52 -9.28 -2.27 -17.97
C CYS A 52 -10.43 -2.44 -18.98
N GLY A 53 -11.44 -3.25 -18.67
CA GLY A 53 -12.57 -3.51 -19.57
C GLY A 53 -13.46 -2.29 -19.83
N PHE A 54 -13.53 -1.37 -18.87
CA PHE A 54 -14.37 -0.17 -18.93
C PHE A 54 -13.68 1.01 -19.64
N LEU A 55 -12.39 0.88 -19.98
CA LEU A 55 -11.63 1.97 -20.60
C LEU A 55 -11.99 2.21 -22.07
N SER A 56 -11.90 3.48 -22.47
CA SER A 56 -11.87 3.88 -23.87
C SER A 56 -10.56 3.46 -24.53
N ALA A 57 -10.55 3.24 -25.84
CA ALA A 57 -9.33 2.84 -26.56
C ALA A 57 -8.17 3.86 -26.41
N ASN A 58 -8.50 5.15 -26.22
CA ASN A 58 -7.52 6.20 -25.96
C ASN A 58 -6.95 6.10 -24.53
N ALA A 59 -7.78 5.80 -23.53
CA ALA A 59 -7.33 5.63 -22.15
C ALA A 59 -6.40 4.40 -21.99
N VAL A 60 -6.74 3.27 -22.61
CA VAL A 60 -5.87 2.06 -22.64
C VAL A 60 -4.51 2.40 -23.26
N LYS A 61 -4.50 3.05 -24.43
CA LYS A 61 -3.26 3.45 -25.12
C LYS A 61 -2.41 4.40 -24.28
N LYS A 62 -3.01 5.44 -23.66
CA LYS A 62 -2.29 6.35 -22.77
C LYS A 62 -1.66 5.60 -21.60
N ASN A 63 -2.39 4.67 -20.98
CA ASN A 63 -1.87 3.91 -19.85
C ASN A 63 -0.70 3.00 -20.25
N LEU A 64 -0.82 2.26 -21.37
CA LEU A 64 0.27 1.46 -21.92
C LEU A 64 1.50 2.31 -22.31
N VAL A 65 1.31 3.49 -22.91
CA VAL A 65 2.41 4.41 -23.27
C VAL A 65 3.15 4.93 -22.04
N GLU A 66 2.46 5.23 -20.94
CA GLU A 66 3.11 5.64 -19.70
C GLU A 66 3.88 4.49 -19.04
N HIS A 67 3.36 3.26 -19.06
CA HIS A 67 4.11 2.08 -18.61
C HIS A 67 5.28 1.72 -19.53
N ALA A 68 5.17 1.93 -20.84
CA ALA A 68 6.24 1.65 -21.82
C ALA A 68 7.49 2.53 -21.65
N LYS A 69 7.44 3.59 -20.84
CA LYS A 69 8.61 4.38 -20.42
C LYS A 69 9.53 3.63 -19.45
N TYR A 70 9.00 2.62 -18.76
CA TYR A 70 9.70 1.78 -17.80
C TYR A 70 10.08 0.44 -18.45
N ASP A 71 9.13 -0.21 -19.12
CA ASP A 71 9.35 -1.46 -19.85
C ASP A 71 9.07 -1.28 -21.34
N ALA A 72 10.13 -1.09 -22.12
CA ALA A 72 10.05 -0.88 -23.57
C ALA A 72 9.54 -2.11 -24.37
N SER A 73 9.35 -3.28 -23.74
CA SER A 73 8.74 -4.45 -24.40
C SER A 73 7.22 -4.34 -24.56
N ILE A 74 6.58 -3.41 -23.84
CA ILE A 74 5.13 -3.22 -23.80
C ILE A 74 4.58 -2.81 -25.18
N GLN A 75 3.62 -3.60 -25.68
CA GLN A 75 2.96 -3.32 -26.95
C GLN A 75 1.92 -2.20 -26.81
N VAL A 76 2.21 -1.05 -27.43
CA VAL A 76 1.32 0.14 -27.46
C VAL A 76 0.48 0.24 -28.74
N LYS A 77 0.63 -0.70 -29.68
CA LYS A 77 -0.08 -0.79 -30.97
C LYS A 77 -0.79 -2.14 -31.08
N GLY A 78 -2.00 -2.14 -31.63
CA GLY A 78 -2.86 -3.33 -31.74
C GLY A 78 -4.33 -2.96 -31.77
N ALA A 79 -5.19 -3.97 -31.85
CA ALA A 79 -6.64 -3.85 -31.68
C ALA A 79 -7.01 -3.52 -30.21
N LYS A 80 -8.20 -2.95 -29.98
CA LYS A 80 -8.63 -2.56 -28.62
C LYS A 80 -8.59 -3.74 -27.63
N GLY A 81 -9.01 -4.93 -28.07
CA GLY A 81 -9.02 -6.15 -27.25
C GLY A 81 -7.63 -6.58 -26.81
N GLU A 82 -6.68 -6.64 -27.75
CA GLU A 82 -5.28 -6.98 -27.50
C GLU A 82 -4.63 -6.02 -26.50
N LEU A 83 -4.85 -4.71 -26.68
CA LEU A 83 -4.34 -3.68 -25.77
C LEU A 83 -4.97 -3.76 -24.36
N ILE A 84 -6.25 -4.14 -24.25
CA ILE A 84 -6.89 -4.38 -22.95
C ILE A 84 -6.29 -5.60 -22.25
N LEU A 85 -6.04 -6.70 -22.98
CA LEU A 85 -5.41 -7.90 -22.43
C LEU A 85 -3.97 -7.61 -21.97
N ALA A 86 -3.15 -7.00 -22.83
CA ALA A 86 -1.78 -6.62 -22.49
C ALA A 86 -1.71 -5.69 -21.27
N LEU A 87 -2.62 -4.70 -21.18
CA LEU A 87 -2.69 -3.82 -20.01
C LEU A 87 -3.12 -4.58 -18.75
N ARG A 88 -4.10 -5.46 -18.86
CA ARG A 88 -4.58 -6.28 -17.74
C ARG A 88 -3.49 -7.18 -17.20
N GLU A 89 -2.78 -7.91 -18.06
CA GLU A 89 -1.66 -8.79 -17.67
C GLU A 89 -0.52 -8.01 -17.00
N LEU A 90 -0.20 -6.81 -17.51
CA LEU A 90 0.76 -5.90 -16.88
C LEU A 90 0.33 -5.52 -15.47
N LEU A 91 -0.91 -5.06 -15.30
CA LEU A 91 -1.42 -4.64 -14.00
C LEU A 91 -1.57 -5.82 -13.03
N GLU A 92 -1.91 -7.03 -13.50
CA GLU A 92 -1.95 -8.24 -12.67
C GLU A 92 -0.56 -8.63 -12.17
N ARG A 93 0.47 -8.60 -13.04
CA ARG A 93 1.87 -8.80 -12.63
C ARG A 93 2.33 -7.73 -11.64
N ARG A 94 2.15 -6.45 -11.99
CA ARG A 94 2.51 -5.31 -11.12
C ARG A 94 1.83 -5.41 -9.76
N ARG A 95 0.52 -5.75 -9.71
CA ARG A 95 -0.23 -5.94 -8.46
C ARG A 95 0.39 -7.05 -7.62
N ALA A 96 0.66 -8.22 -8.21
CA ALA A 96 1.28 -9.33 -7.50
C ALA A 96 2.70 -9.00 -6.99
N ASP A 97 3.49 -8.22 -7.74
CA ASP A 97 4.80 -7.76 -7.30
C ASP A 97 4.70 -6.71 -6.18
N MET A 98 3.76 -5.77 -6.25
CA MET A 98 3.51 -4.84 -5.13
C MET A 98 3.01 -5.57 -3.87
N GLN A 99 2.24 -6.65 -4.02
CA GLN A 99 1.82 -7.52 -2.92
C GLN A 99 3.01 -8.22 -2.25
N VAL A 100 3.95 -8.75 -3.03
CA VAL A 100 5.21 -9.29 -2.49
C VAL A 100 6.02 -8.19 -1.79
N ARG A 101 6.08 -6.98 -2.37
CA ARG A 101 6.80 -5.84 -1.78
C ARG A 101 6.23 -5.47 -0.40
N ALA A 102 4.91 -5.39 -0.28
CA ALA A 102 4.23 -5.10 0.98
C ALA A 102 4.35 -6.23 2.03
N VAL A 103 4.70 -7.44 1.62
CA VAL A 103 4.97 -8.58 2.51
C VAL A 103 6.40 -8.57 3.03
N LEU A 104 7.38 -8.36 2.15
CA LEU A 104 8.81 -8.34 2.49
C LEU A 104 9.20 -7.09 3.27
N TRP A 105 8.76 -5.93 2.78
CA TRP A 105 8.88 -4.65 3.45
C TRP A 105 7.50 -4.24 3.96
N LYS A 106 6.94 -5.05 4.86
CA LYS A 106 6.05 -4.47 5.88
C LYS A 106 6.92 -3.45 6.61
N MET A 107 6.76 -2.18 6.25
CA MET A 107 7.31 -1.09 7.06
C MET A 107 6.82 -1.32 8.49
N ASP A 108 7.68 -1.06 9.46
CA ASP A 108 7.34 -1.10 10.87
C ASP A 108 6.38 0.05 11.21
N GLU A 109 5.15 -0.02 10.66
CA GLU A 109 3.96 0.58 11.25
C GLU A 109 3.54 -0.26 12.47
N ASP A 110 4.50 -0.46 13.39
CA ASP A 110 4.18 -0.38 14.81
C ASP A 110 3.68 1.05 15.01
N GLN A 111 2.39 1.27 14.75
CA GLN A 111 1.74 2.52 15.09
C GLN A 111 1.88 2.68 16.60
N GLU A 112 2.73 3.62 17.01
CA GLU A 112 2.58 4.32 18.27
C GLU A 112 1.15 4.85 18.30
N THR A 113 0.25 4.08 18.91
CA THR A 113 -1.07 4.59 19.29
C THR A 113 -0.81 5.80 20.17
N PRO A 114 -1.25 7.01 19.79
CA PRO A 114 -1.16 8.14 20.71
C PRO A 114 -1.99 7.75 21.92
N GLN A 115 -1.35 7.48 23.05
CA GLN A 115 -2.05 7.29 24.30
C GLN A 115 -2.72 8.61 24.60
N SER A 116 -4.04 8.66 24.38
CA SER A 116 -4.86 9.79 24.79
C SER A 116 -4.93 9.76 26.31
N ASP A 117 -3.96 10.42 26.96
CA ASP A 117 -3.94 10.68 28.39
C ASP A 117 -5.15 11.55 28.79
N THR A 118 -6.31 10.89 28.88
CA THR A 118 -7.49 11.42 29.52
C THR A 118 -7.33 11.18 31.01
N ALA A 119 -6.38 11.91 31.60
CA ALA A 119 -6.21 11.95 33.04
C ALA A 119 -7.48 12.54 33.65
N LEU A 120 -8.30 11.65 34.23
CA LEU A 120 -9.50 11.99 34.97
C LEU A 120 -9.16 13.05 36.03
N GLN A 121 -9.84 14.19 35.96
CA GLN A 121 -9.80 15.15 37.05
C GLN A 121 -10.56 14.57 38.23
N ASN A 122 -9.83 14.18 39.28
CA ASN A 122 -10.43 13.79 40.55
C ASN A 122 -11.25 14.97 41.09
N ALA A 123 -12.54 14.74 41.30
CA ALA A 123 -13.47 15.70 41.87
C ALA A 123 -14.16 15.07 43.09
N GLU A 124 -13.37 14.71 44.09
CA GLU A 124 -13.82 14.28 45.42
C GLU A 124 -12.89 14.91 46.46
N GLU A 125 -13.35 15.97 47.11
CA GLU A 125 -12.84 16.44 48.41
C GLU A 125 -13.95 17.26 49.08
N ASP A 126 -14.92 16.53 49.65
CA ASP A 126 -15.93 17.07 50.56
C ASP A 126 -15.40 16.99 52.01
N ASP A 127 -15.65 18.09 52.73
CA ASP A 127 -15.89 18.22 54.17
C ASP A 127 -14.74 18.30 55.23
N GLU A 128 -14.94 19.29 56.11
CA GLU A 128 -14.49 19.43 57.52
C GLU A 128 -12.97 19.55 57.86
N GLN A 129 -12.50 20.44 58.76
CA GLN A 129 -13.16 21.35 59.72
C GLN A 129 -12.13 22.35 60.31
N LYS A 130 -12.57 23.57 60.75
CA LYS A 130 -11.93 24.46 61.78
C LYS A 130 -10.51 25.03 61.47
N THR A 131 -9.93 26.12 62.01
CA THR A 131 -10.16 27.16 63.06
C THR A 131 -9.03 28.23 62.91
N GLU A 132 -9.08 29.53 63.28
CA GLU A 132 -10.13 30.48 63.70
C GLU A 132 -9.51 31.94 63.75
N TYR A 133 -10.31 33.03 63.64
CA TYR A 133 -9.92 34.47 63.79
C TYR A 133 -8.89 35.04 62.76
N THR A 134 -8.88 36.27 62.25
CA THR A 134 -9.77 37.47 62.20
C THR A 134 -9.32 38.30 60.95
N TYR A 135 -9.78 39.49 60.56
CA TYR A 135 -10.50 40.62 61.18
C TYR A 135 -11.29 41.41 60.08
N SER A 136 -11.96 42.53 60.41
CA SER A 136 -12.60 43.44 59.43
C SER A 136 -12.10 44.87 59.54
N SER A 137 -11.98 45.55 58.38
CA SER A 137 -11.86 47.02 58.14
C SER A 137 -11.29 47.93 59.23
#